data_AF-A0AA35RED6-F1
#
_entry.id   AF-A0AA35RED6-F1
#
_cell.length_a   1.000
_cell.length_b   1.000
_cell.length_c   1.000
_cell.angle_alpha   90.00
_cell.angle_beta   90.00
_cell.angle_gamma   90.00
#
_symmetry.space_group_name_H-M   'P 1'
#
loop_
_entity.id
_entity.type
_entity.pdbx_description
1 polymer ?
#
loop_
_entity_poly.entity_id
_entity_poly.type
_entity_poly.pdbx_seq_one_letter_code
_entity_poly.pdbx_strand_id
1 'polypeptide(L)'
;MPDPDAASNQTAIIAVSRPGAVLARRLAASMSDAALYLERRTGEDSSDGIDRHQYYDLPLRPVIQDLFTRYGALVVFLPVGAAVRLLAPVLGSKRQDPAVVCVDDAGRYAVSVLSGHVGGADALAHRVADAIGARAIVTSASDALAVTAIDLVGRDAGWRVEASPTDLTRAAAAVVNGDPVALWLDPETGAAWPDGTPLSENIFPVASLSDLRDPGYTAVLIVSDRLLDIETGRPLITYRPPTLVAGVGCRRGVAEDHLRGLLQDTLRTNRLAIRSLKQLATADIKADEAGIIALAETLDVNVAIYDAVQLNAVPANQPNPAGTAAGLHRPTPSAAHDLLGVFGVAEPAAMLASGADGVIVPRTKSDRATIAVARIPSAKGNAPELAAMDEPETVALGEALLAAAQREIGKGNLHEGAGLVWEATMEALAAAAERCGRPCRNRDEALAFVNYLDDTAADPADEIYTHRNLAAFSVADSYREEYRGEASSLGDPELRWDSDDFATRLQSVRRFVRSLNERTAGSRAP
;
A
#
# COMPACT_ATOMS: atom_id res chain seq x y z
N MET A 1 -12.74 32.42 -16.69
CA MET A 1 -13.48 31.38 -15.94
C MET A 1 -12.45 30.45 -15.34
N PRO A 2 -12.53 30.11 -14.04
CA PRO A 2 -11.68 29.06 -13.52
C PRO A 2 -12.02 27.73 -14.19
N ASP A 3 -11.00 26.92 -14.38
CA ASP A 3 -11.04 25.59 -15.01
C ASP A 3 -12.01 24.66 -14.25
N PRO A 4 -13.06 24.09 -14.90
CA PRO A 4 -14.02 23.21 -14.25
C PRO A 4 -13.38 21.93 -13.69
N ASP A 5 -12.26 21.47 -14.25
CA ASP A 5 -11.56 20.29 -13.74
C ASP A 5 -10.77 20.61 -12.46
N ALA A 6 -10.27 21.85 -12.32
CA ALA A 6 -9.55 22.30 -11.13
C ALA A 6 -10.46 22.47 -9.89
N ALA A 7 -11.75 22.74 -10.08
CA ALA A 7 -12.72 22.87 -8.98
C ALA A 7 -13.08 21.51 -8.34
N SER A 8 -13.00 20.42 -9.12
CA SER A 8 -13.35 19.07 -8.67
C SER A 8 -12.48 18.54 -7.52
N ASN A 9 -11.28 19.10 -7.31
CA ASN A 9 -10.37 18.71 -6.23
C ASN A 9 -10.32 19.73 -5.08
N GLN A 10 -11.09 20.81 -5.14
CA GLN A 10 -11.11 21.87 -4.14
C GLN A 10 -12.17 21.62 -3.05
N THR A 11 -11.96 22.21 -1.87
CA THR A 11 -12.93 22.14 -0.77
C THR A 11 -13.76 23.43 -0.70
N ALA A 12 -15.09 23.32 -0.70
CA ALA A 12 -15.97 24.44 -0.37
C ALA A 12 -16.28 24.44 1.14
N ILE A 13 -15.98 25.55 1.81
CA ILE A 13 -16.33 25.76 3.21
C ILE A 13 -17.53 26.69 3.25
N ILE A 14 -18.63 26.29 3.88
CA ILE A 14 -19.86 27.09 3.94
C ILE A 14 -20.31 27.30 5.39
N ALA A 15 -20.63 28.55 5.73
CA ALA A 15 -21.16 28.90 7.05
C ALA A 15 -22.38 29.81 6.97
N VAL A 16 -23.37 29.48 7.80
CA VAL A 16 -24.69 30.14 7.84
C VAL A 16 -24.85 31.05 9.06
N SER A 17 -24.07 30.80 10.12
CA SER A 17 -24.16 31.49 11.41
C SER A 17 -22.91 32.34 11.65
N ARG A 18 -23.01 33.36 12.52
CA ARG A 18 -21.85 34.18 12.92
C ARG A 18 -20.76 33.35 13.62
N PRO A 19 -21.06 32.49 14.62
CA PRO A 19 -20.06 31.61 15.22
C PRO A 19 -19.41 30.67 14.21
N GLY A 20 -20.21 30.06 13.32
CA GLY A 20 -19.71 29.19 12.26
C GLY A 20 -18.80 29.94 11.29
N ALA A 21 -19.12 31.19 10.93
CA ALA A 21 -18.30 32.01 10.05
C ALA A 21 -16.90 32.29 10.63
N VAL A 22 -16.77 32.49 11.94
CA VAL A 22 -15.46 32.65 12.62
C VAL A 22 -14.61 31.39 12.47
N LEU A 23 -15.19 30.23 12.75
CA LEU A 23 -14.49 28.94 12.62
C LEU A 23 -14.17 28.61 11.16
N ALA A 24 -15.07 28.92 10.23
CA ALA A 24 -14.89 28.73 8.79
C ALA A 24 -13.74 29.59 8.24
N ARG A 25 -13.60 30.84 8.71
CA ARG A 25 -12.45 31.70 8.38
C ARG A 25 -11.13 31.10 8.88
N ARG A 26 -11.10 30.59 10.11
CA ARG A 26 -9.92 29.92 10.67
C ARG A 26 -9.55 28.67 9.85
N LEU A 27 -10.53 27.84 9.50
CA LEU A 27 -10.30 26.66 8.67
C LEU A 27 -9.77 27.05 7.28
N ALA A 28 -10.38 28.04 6.64
CA ALA A 28 -9.95 28.53 5.32
C ALA A 28 -8.52 29.09 5.35
N ALA A 29 -8.10 29.74 6.44
CA ALA A 29 -6.72 30.21 6.60
C ALA A 29 -5.70 29.06 6.69
N SER A 30 -6.12 27.87 7.13
CA SER A 30 -5.27 26.67 7.22
C SER A 30 -5.30 25.79 5.96
N MET A 31 -6.17 26.07 5.00
CA MET A 31 -6.36 25.29 3.78
C MET A 31 -6.12 26.15 2.54
N SER A 32 -4.99 25.93 1.85
CA SER A 32 -4.61 26.69 0.65
C SER A 32 -5.53 26.46 -0.56
N ASP A 33 -6.28 25.34 -0.55
CA ASP A 33 -7.12 24.81 -1.61
C ASP A 33 -8.64 24.94 -1.32
N ALA A 34 -9.01 25.81 -0.36
CA ALA A 34 -10.39 25.99 0.05
C ALA A 34 -11.04 27.29 -0.47
N ALA A 35 -12.30 27.19 -0.89
CA ALA A 35 -13.16 28.33 -1.22
C ALA A 35 -14.16 28.57 -0.08
N LEU A 36 -14.11 29.77 0.53
CA LEU A 36 -14.97 30.13 1.66
C LEU A 36 -16.26 30.83 1.19
N TYR A 37 -17.41 30.33 1.63
CA TYR A 37 -18.75 30.86 1.37
C TYR A 37 -19.44 31.26 2.67
N LEU A 38 -19.83 32.53 2.80
CA LEU A 38 -20.48 33.06 4.00
C LEU A 38 -21.85 33.65 3.67
N GLU A 39 -22.84 33.42 4.53
CA GLU A 39 -24.13 34.11 4.41
C GLU A 39 -23.92 35.61 4.64
N ARG A 40 -24.50 36.45 3.76
CA ARG A 40 -24.24 37.89 3.70
C ARG A 40 -24.34 38.60 5.06
N ARG A 41 -25.35 38.32 5.87
CA ARG A 41 -25.60 38.97 7.18
C ARG A 41 -24.62 38.53 8.26
N THR A 42 -23.92 37.42 8.04
CA THR A 42 -22.97 36.84 9.00
C THR A 42 -21.53 37.20 8.72
N GLY A 43 -21.19 37.55 7.48
CA GLY A 43 -19.82 37.94 7.12
C GLY A 43 -19.58 39.45 7.01
N GLU A 44 -20.57 40.31 7.25
CA GLU A 44 -20.42 41.79 7.25
C GLU A 44 -19.70 42.35 8.48
N ASP A 45 -19.51 41.55 9.54
CA ASP A 45 -19.02 42.03 10.85
C ASP A 45 -17.49 41.96 11.05
N SER A 46 -16.71 41.45 10.08
CA SER A 46 -15.27 41.23 10.26
C SER A 46 -14.44 41.98 9.22
N SER A 47 -13.74 43.02 9.68
CA SER A 47 -12.67 43.74 8.97
C SER A 47 -11.33 42.99 8.96
N ASP A 48 -11.36 41.67 9.10
CA ASP A 48 -10.18 40.81 9.11
C ASP A 48 -9.86 40.44 7.66
N GLY A 49 -8.78 41.00 7.13
CA GLY A 49 -8.38 41.02 5.71
C GLY A 49 -8.11 39.66 5.05
N ILE A 50 -9.05 38.72 5.12
CA ILE A 50 -9.13 37.52 4.31
C ILE A 50 -9.91 37.87 3.05
N ASP A 51 -9.19 38.33 2.03
CA ASP A 51 -9.72 38.79 0.73
C ASP A 51 -10.32 37.69 -0.16
N ARG A 52 -10.50 36.46 0.35
CA ARG A 52 -10.90 35.28 -0.44
C ARG A 52 -12.16 34.58 0.10
N HIS A 53 -13.23 35.35 0.31
CA HIS A 53 -14.54 34.78 0.65
C HIS A 53 -15.62 35.26 -0.32
N GLN A 54 -16.57 34.38 -0.62
CA GLN A 54 -17.74 34.66 -1.44
C GLN A 54 -18.97 34.77 -0.55
N TYR A 55 -19.77 35.80 -0.77
CA TYR A 55 -21.04 35.95 -0.08
C TYR A 55 -22.17 35.27 -0.86
N TYR A 56 -23.10 34.64 -0.14
CA TYR A 56 -24.35 34.15 -0.71
C TYR A 56 -25.56 34.67 0.05
N ASP A 57 -26.70 34.65 -0.61
CA ASP A 57 -28.00 35.02 -0.05
C ASP A 57 -28.85 33.76 0.18
N LEU A 58 -29.70 33.80 1.22
CA LEU A 58 -30.67 32.74 1.48
C LEU A 58 -31.75 32.68 0.37
N PRO A 59 -32.33 31.50 0.08
CA PRO A 59 -32.24 30.24 0.84
C PRO A 59 -30.97 29.40 0.57
N LEU A 60 -30.51 28.65 1.58
CA LEU A 60 -29.27 27.86 1.52
C LEU A 60 -29.32 26.67 0.54
N ARG A 61 -30.50 26.08 0.32
CA ARG A 61 -30.66 24.85 -0.50
C ARG A 61 -30.05 24.96 -1.91
N PRO A 62 -30.41 25.95 -2.75
CA PRO A 62 -29.83 26.07 -4.09
C PRO A 62 -28.31 26.28 -4.05
N VAL A 63 -27.80 27.03 -3.05
CA VAL A 63 -26.37 27.30 -2.91
C VAL A 63 -25.59 26.02 -2.59
N ILE A 64 -26.01 25.29 -1.56
CA ILE A 64 -25.28 24.08 -1.15
C ILE A 64 -25.37 22.97 -2.20
N GLN A 65 -26.48 22.89 -2.94
CA GLN A 65 -26.65 21.93 -4.04
C GLN A 65 -25.76 22.27 -5.24
N ASP A 66 -25.63 23.55 -5.59
CA ASP A 66 -24.68 24.00 -6.61
C ASP A 66 -23.24 23.68 -6.20
N LEU A 67 -22.85 24.01 -4.97
CA LEU A 67 -21.53 23.69 -4.44
C LEU A 67 -21.23 22.19 -4.44
N PHE A 68 -22.23 21.35 -4.10
CA PHE A 68 -22.12 19.89 -4.14
C PHE A 68 -21.79 19.34 -5.53
N THR A 69 -22.17 20.05 -6.60
CA THR A 69 -21.83 19.63 -7.98
C THR A 69 -20.48 20.16 -8.46
N ARG A 70 -19.98 21.25 -7.88
CA ARG A 70 -18.77 21.96 -8.36
C ARG A 70 -17.48 21.58 -7.64
N TYR A 71 -17.59 21.08 -6.42
CA TYR A 71 -16.45 20.81 -5.54
C TYR A 71 -16.37 19.34 -5.17
N GLY A 72 -15.16 18.81 -5.00
CA GLY A 72 -14.92 17.44 -4.54
C GLY A 72 -15.13 17.24 -3.04
N ALA A 73 -15.18 18.34 -2.27
CA ALA A 73 -15.38 18.30 -0.83
C ALA A 73 -16.15 19.52 -0.32
N LEU A 74 -17.02 19.30 0.67
CA LEU A 74 -17.78 20.34 1.36
C LEU A 74 -17.58 20.23 2.88
N VAL A 75 -17.24 21.35 3.51
CA VAL A 75 -17.28 21.52 4.96
C VAL A 75 -18.41 22.48 5.31
N VAL A 76 -19.45 21.97 5.97
CA VAL A 76 -20.70 22.68 6.21
C VAL A 76 -20.83 22.98 7.70
N PHE A 77 -20.76 24.27 8.07
CA PHE A 77 -21.02 24.72 9.43
C PHE A 77 -22.54 24.80 9.65
N LEU A 78 -23.11 23.65 10.01
CA LEU A 78 -24.54 23.40 10.19
C LEU A 78 -24.76 22.06 10.91
N PRO A 79 -25.84 21.89 11.70
CA PRO A 79 -26.20 20.58 12.23
C PRO A 79 -26.37 19.53 11.14
N VAL A 80 -25.85 18.31 11.38
CA VAL A 80 -25.89 17.17 10.43
C VAL A 80 -27.28 16.94 9.86
N GLY A 81 -28.32 16.92 10.70
CA GLY A 81 -29.69 16.68 10.25
C GLY A 81 -30.25 17.74 9.31
N ALA A 82 -29.73 18.97 9.33
CA ALA A 82 -30.12 20.00 8.37
C ALA A 82 -29.34 19.84 7.06
N ALA A 83 -28.02 19.57 7.11
CA ALA A 83 -27.21 19.30 5.93
C ALA A 83 -27.76 18.12 5.11
N VAL A 84 -28.09 17.01 5.77
CA VAL A 84 -28.69 15.82 5.13
C VAL A 84 -29.98 16.18 4.40
N ARG A 85 -30.89 16.98 4.99
CA ARG A 85 -32.16 17.36 4.33
C ARG A 85 -31.99 18.31 3.14
N LEU A 86 -30.91 19.09 3.12
CA LEU A 86 -30.58 19.99 2.01
C LEU A 86 -29.96 19.22 0.84
N LEU A 87 -29.11 18.25 1.15
CA LEU A 87 -28.38 17.45 0.15
C LEU A 87 -29.16 16.23 -0.34
N ALA A 88 -30.07 15.66 0.44
CA ALA A 88 -30.85 14.47 0.08
C ALA A 88 -31.41 14.44 -1.37
N PRO A 89 -31.93 15.54 -1.95
CA PRO A 89 -32.44 15.52 -3.32
C PRO A 89 -31.38 15.41 -4.43
N VAL A 90 -30.11 15.64 -4.12
CA VAL A 90 -29.00 15.65 -5.08
C VAL A 90 -27.98 14.54 -4.83
N LEU A 91 -28.25 13.65 -3.86
CA LEU A 91 -27.39 12.49 -3.60
C LEU A 91 -27.49 11.49 -4.75
N GLY A 92 -26.34 11.08 -5.27
CA GLY A 92 -26.20 10.04 -6.27
C GLY A 92 -25.64 8.79 -5.64
N SER A 93 -24.31 8.68 -5.61
CA SER A 93 -23.62 7.51 -5.07
C SER A 93 -22.33 7.89 -4.36
N LYS A 94 -21.94 7.11 -3.34
CA LYS A 94 -20.68 7.28 -2.59
C LYS A 94 -19.38 7.32 -3.41
N ARG A 95 -19.44 6.98 -4.71
CA ARG A 95 -18.31 6.99 -5.64
C ARG A 95 -18.21 8.28 -6.46
N GLN A 96 -19.29 9.05 -6.53
CA GLN A 96 -19.41 10.26 -7.35
C GLN A 96 -19.67 11.49 -6.49
N ASP A 97 -20.46 11.30 -5.43
CA ASP A 97 -20.81 12.35 -4.49
C ASP A 97 -19.54 12.86 -3.78
N PRO A 98 -19.37 14.18 -3.60
CA PRO A 98 -18.23 14.74 -2.89
C PRO A 98 -18.20 14.34 -1.41
N ALA A 99 -17.01 14.44 -0.82
CA ALA A 99 -16.85 14.36 0.63
C ALA A 99 -17.69 15.44 1.32
N VAL A 100 -18.47 15.09 2.33
CA VAL A 100 -19.20 16.09 3.14
C VAL A 100 -18.91 15.91 4.62
N VAL A 101 -18.37 16.95 5.23
CA VAL A 101 -18.14 17.07 6.67
C VAL A 101 -19.04 18.16 7.23
N CYS A 102 -19.77 17.84 8.30
CA CYS A 102 -20.56 18.83 9.04
C CYS A 102 -19.85 19.23 10.31
N VAL A 103 -19.82 20.53 10.59
CA VAL A 103 -19.25 21.10 11.82
C VAL A 103 -20.36 21.82 12.57
N ASP A 104 -20.50 21.57 13.88
CA ASP A 104 -21.43 22.34 14.69
C ASP A 104 -20.93 23.77 14.93
N ASP A 105 -21.84 24.71 15.16
CA ASP A 105 -21.50 26.13 15.31
C ASP A 105 -20.59 26.44 16.51
N ALA A 106 -20.46 25.53 17.49
CA ALA A 106 -19.53 25.67 18.61
C ALA A 106 -18.16 25.02 18.33
N GLY A 107 -17.97 24.40 17.15
CA GLY A 107 -16.72 23.78 16.75
C GLY A 107 -16.32 22.58 17.61
N ARG A 108 -17.29 21.86 18.17
CA ARG A 108 -17.02 20.70 19.04
C ARG A 108 -16.76 19.43 18.24
N TYR A 109 -17.47 19.25 17.13
CA TYR A 109 -17.46 18.04 16.33
C TYR A 109 -17.31 18.35 14.84
N ALA A 110 -16.43 17.64 14.17
CA ALA A 110 -16.33 17.56 12.72
C ALA A 110 -16.79 16.15 12.31
N VAL A 111 -18.01 16.04 11.79
CA VAL A 111 -18.68 14.76 11.52
C VAL A 111 -18.55 14.42 10.06
N SER A 112 -17.98 13.25 9.74
CA SER A 112 -17.99 12.68 8.39
C SER A 112 -19.41 12.22 8.05
N VAL A 113 -20.04 12.79 7.01
CA VAL A 113 -21.46 12.57 6.69
C VAL A 113 -21.68 11.80 5.39
N LEU A 114 -21.03 12.22 4.31
CA LEU A 114 -21.18 11.61 2.98
C LEU A 114 -19.81 11.33 2.38
N SER A 115 -19.71 10.26 1.60
CA SER A 115 -18.49 9.87 0.90
C SER A 115 -17.27 9.84 1.83
N GLY A 116 -17.42 9.12 2.95
CA GLY A 116 -16.31 8.74 3.85
C GLY A 116 -15.28 7.85 3.14
N HIS A 117 -14.42 7.19 3.91
CA HIS A 117 -13.38 6.26 3.43
C HIS A 117 -12.73 6.65 2.09
N VAL A 118 -13.12 6.02 0.96
CA VAL A 118 -12.63 6.33 -0.40
C VAL A 118 -12.90 7.76 -0.83
N GLY A 119 -14.10 8.27 -0.55
CA GLY A 119 -14.52 9.62 -0.93
C GLY A 119 -13.80 10.72 -0.16
N GLY A 120 -13.11 10.38 0.94
CA GLY A 120 -12.21 11.30 1.64
C GLY A 120 -12.83 12.10 2.78
N ALA A 121 -14.13 11.95 3.08
CA ALA A 121 -14.74 12.71 4.18
C ALA A 121 -14.19 12.36 5.57
N ASP A 122 -13.71 11.12 5.77
CA ASP A 122 -13.11 10.71 7.04
C ASP A 122 -11.78 11.47 7.28
N ALA A 123 -10.90 11.45 6.28
CA ALA A 123 -9.64 12.21 6.31
C ALA A 123 -9.89 13.73 6.41
N LEU A 124 -10.91 14.25 5.71
CA LEU A 124 -11.30 15.65 5.80
C LEU A 124 -11.81 16.00 7.20
N ALA A 125 -12.57 15.11 7.85
CA ALA A 125 -13.07 15.33 9.21
C ALA A 125 -11.92 15.45 10.22
N HIS A 126 -10.89 14.62 10.11
CA HIS A 126 -9.66 14.74 10.91
C HIS A 126 -8.92 16.06 10.63
N ARG A 127 -8.69 16.40 9.36
CA ARG A 127 -8.05 17.68 8.98
C ARG A 127 -8.79 18.89 9.53
N VAL A 128 -10.12 18.89 9.42
CA VAL A 128 -10.98 19.96 9.94
C VAL A 128 -10.89 20.03 11.46
N ALA A 129 -10.97 18.88 12.14
CA ALA A 129 -10.85 18.76 13.58
C ALA A 129 -9.52 19.35 14.09
N ASP A 130 -8.40 18.97 13.48
CA ASP A 130 -7.07 19.46 13.84
C ASP A 130 -6.95 20.98 13.64
N ALA A 131 -7.50 21.52 12.55
CA ALA A 131 -7.40 22.94 12.21
C ALA A 131 -8.18 23.86 13.18
N ILE A 132 -9.38 23.46 13.59
CA ILE A 132 -10.27 24.30 14.41
C ILE A 132 -10.32 23.89 15.88
N GLY A 133 -9.71 22.77 16.25
CA GLY A 133 -9.75 22.21 17.60
C GLY A 133 -11.05 21.46 17.91
N ALA A 134 -11.72 20.92 16.89
CA ALA A 134 -12.89 20.06 17.06
C ALA A 134 -12.47 18.60 17.29
N ARG A 135 -13.43 17.73 17.60
CA ARG A 135 -13.26 16.28 17.58
C ARG A 135 -13.79 15.70 16.27
N ALA A 136 -12.97 14.95 15.56
CA ALA A 136 -13.43 14.18 14.41
C ALA A 136 -14.39 13.07 14.85
N ILE A 137 -15.52 12.93 14.15
CA ILE A 137 -16.50 11.86 14.35
C ILE A 137 -16.61 11.08 13.04
N VAL A 138 -15.94 9.94 13.02
CA VAL A 138 -15.96 8.95 11.93
C VAL A 138 -16.65 7.70 12.46
N THR A 139 -17.53 7.11 11.64
CA THR A 139 -18.34 5.94 12.02
C THR A 139 -18.23 4.80 11.01
N SER A 140 -17.27 4.87 10.08
CA SER A 140 -17.03 3.80 9.12
C SER A 140 -16.52 2.56 9.86
N ALA A 141 -16.95 1.36 9.42
CA ALA A 141 -16.58 0.11 10.10
C ALA A 141 -15.06 -0.09 10.14
N SER A 142 -14.36 0.29 9.06
CA SER A 142 -12.90 0.20 8.99
C SER A 142 -12.20 1.07 10.03
N ASP A 143 -12.73 2.27 10.28
CA ASP A 143 -12.20 3.19 11.30
C ASP A 143 -12.54 2.71 12.72
N ALA A 144 -13.79 2.35 12.96
CA ALA A 144 -14.27 1.90 14.27
C ALA A 144 -13.60 0.59 14.74
N LEU A 145 -13.25 -0.30 13.81
CA LEU A 145 -12.61 -1.59 14.11
C LEU A 145 -11.10 -1.57 13.89
N ALA A 146 -10.52 -0.44 13.46
CA ALA A 146 -9.10 -0.30 13.10
C ALA A 146 -8.61 -1.40 12.12
N VAL A 147 -9.49 -1.85 11.22
CA VAL A 147 -9.16 -2.87 10.23
C VAL A 147 -8.60 -2.26 8.95
N THR A 148 -7.92 -3.09 8.16
CA THR A 148 -7.24 -2.68 6.93
C THR A 148 -8.25 -2.15 5.94
N ALA A 149 -8.06 -0.89 5.57
CA ALA A 149 -8.77 -0.17 4.54
C ALA A 149 -8.34 -0.67 3.14
N ILE A 150 -8.73 -1.88 2.75
CA ILE A 150 -8.21 -2.54 1.55
C ILE A 150 -8.44 -1.75 0.24
N ASP A 151 -9.41 -0.87 0.19
CA ASP A 151 -9.68 0.03 -0.93
C ASP A 151 -8.84 1.32 -0.93
N LEU A 152 -8.13 1.60 0.17
CA LEU A 152 -7.20 2.73 0.32
C LEU A 152 -5.72 2.32 0.37
N VAL A 153 -5.41 1.02 0.45
CA VAL A 153 -4.03 0.51 0.55
C VAL A 153 -3.16 1.08 -0.58
N GLY A 154 -2.06 1.71 -0.19
CA GLY A 154 -1.06 2.27 -1.10
C GLY A 154 -1.50 3.51 -1.88
N ARG A 155 -2.68 4.08 -1.60
CA ARG A 155 -3.21 5.27 -2.30
C ARG A 155 -2.21 6.44 -2.27
N ASP A 156 -1.64 6.73 -1.10
CA ASP A 156 -0.67 7.81 -0.92
C ASP A 156 0.68 7.52 -1.59
N ALA A 157 0.99 6.24 -1.80
CA ALA A 157 2.13 5.77 -2.57
C ALA A 157 1.82 5.64 -4.08
N GLY A 158 0.65 6.11 -4.54
CA GLY A 158 0.24 6.08 -5.94
C GLY A 158 -0.20 4.70 -6.47
N TRP A 159 -0.49 3.74 -5.58
CA TRP A 159 -0.96 2.42 -5.99
C TRP A 159 -2.35 2.52 -6.63
N ARG A 160 -2.56 1.75 -7.69
CA ARG A 160 -3.86 1.66 -8.35
C ARG A 160 -4.52 0.31 -8.03
N VAL A 161 -5.81 0.32 -7.73
CA VAL A 161 -6.58 -0.90 -7.43
C VAL A 161 -7.31 -1.39 -8.69
N GLU A 162 -7.19 -2.68 -8.97
CA GLU A 162 -7.94 -3.42 -9.99
C GLU A 162 -8.83 -4.46 -9.31
N ALA A 163 -10.13 -4.16 -9.27
CA ALA A 163 -11.18 -5.07 -8.79
C ALA A 163 -12.53 -4.62 -9.37
N SER A 164 -13.48 -5.54 -9.48
CA SER A 164 -14.88 -5.13 -9.69
C SER A 164 -15.41 -4.44 -8.42
N PRO A 165 -16.37 -3.49 -8.52
CA PRO A 165 -16.96 -2.87 -7.34
C PRO A 165 -17.58 -3.88 -6.37
N THR A 166 -18.09 -5.00 -6.90
CA THR A 166 -18.67 -6.10 -6.12
C THR A 166 -17.59 -6.85 -5.36
N ASP A 167 -16.46 -7.18 -6.00
CA ASP A 167 -15.36 -7.89 -5.35
C ASP A 167 -14.72 -7.04 -4.27
N LEU A 168 -14.50 -5.75 -4.53
CA LEU A 168 -13.97 -4.82 -3.55
C LEU A 168 -14.88 -4.74 -2.30
N THR A 169 -16.20 -4.65 -2.50
CA THR A 169 -17.17 -4.61 -1.40
C THR A 169 -17.18 -5.90 -0.60
N ARG A 170 -17.15 -7.06 -1.28
CA ARG A 170 -17.17 -8.38 -0.63
C ARG A 170 -15.89 -8.68 0.13
N ALA A 171 -14.73 -8.33 -0.43
CA ALA A 171 -13.45 -8.49 0.25
C ALA A 171 -13.33 -7.53 1.44
N ALA A 172 -13.83 -6.29 1.33
CA ALA A 172 -13.83 -5.35 2.46
C ALA A 172 -14.71 -5.87 3.60
N ALA A 173 -15.87 -6.46 3.28
CA ALA A 173 -16.72 -7.13 4.26
C ALA A 173 -16.00 -8.32 4.92
N ALA A 174 -15.28 -9.14 4.15
CA ALA A 174 -14.49 -10.25 4.70
C ALA A 174 -13.45 -9.77 5.73
N VAL A 175 -12.73 -8.69 5.41
CA VAL A 175 -11.77 -8.08 6.34
C VAL A 175 -12.47 -7.61 7.61
N VAL A 176 -13.56 -6.83 7.48
CA VAL A 176 -14.36 -6.30 8.61
C VAL A 176 -14.93 -7.42 9.49
N ASN A 177 -15.35 -8.53 8.90
CA ASN A 177 -15.97 -9.65 9.62
C ASN A 177 -14.95 -10.60 10.27
N GLY A 178 -13.65 -10.40 10.07
CA GLY A 178 -12.62 -11.33 10.55
C GLY A 178 -12.49 -12.61 9.71
N ASP A 179 -13.11 -12.67 8.53
CA ASP A 179 -13.02 -13.83 7.64
C ASP A 179 -11.59 -13.95 7.05
N PRO A 180 -11.06 -15.16 6.81
CA PRO A 180 -9.71 -15.32 6.27
C PRO A 180 -9.54 -14.72 4.88
N VAL A 181 -8.52 -13.89 4.68
CA VAL A 181 -8.17 -13.27 3.40
C VAL A 181 -6.73 -13.61 3.04
N ALA A 182 -6.48 -14.12 1.84
CA ALA A 182 -5.11 -14.38 1.40
C ALA A 182 -4.47 -13.11 0.85
N LEU A 183 -3.19 -12.89 1.16
CA LEU A 183 -2.36 -11.85 0.56
C LEU A 183 -1.17 -12.50 -0.14
N TRP A 184 -1.00 -12.24 -1.43
CA TRP A 184 0.20 -12.62 -2.15
C TRP A 184 0.95 -11.38 -2.64
N LEU A 185 2.20 -11.27 -2.21
CA LEU A 185 3.15 -10.25 -2.66
C LEU A 185 4.03 -10.89 -3.72
N ASP A 186 4.08 -10.32 -4.92
CA ASP A 186 4.82 -10.89 -6.04
C ASP A 186 6.35 -10.78 -5.83
N PRO A 187 7.04 -11.89 -5.51
CA PRO A 187 8.47 -11.85 -5.21
C PRO A 187 9.30 -11.48 -6.43
N GLU A 188 8.84 -11.77 -7.65
CA GLU A 188 9.56 -11.42 -8.89
C GLU A 188 9.57 -9.90 -9.15
N THR A 189 8.70 -9.16 -8.46
CA THR A 189 8.62 -7.70 -8.58
C THR A 189 9.25 -6.97 -7.40
N GLY A 190 9.64 -7.71 -6.34
CA GLY A 190 10.03 -7.12 -5.06
C GLY A 190 8.87 -6.39 -4.37
N ALA A 191 7.63 -6.81 -4.62
CA ALA A 191 6.45 -6.20 -4.03
C ALA A 191 6.50 -6.31 -2.50
N ALA A 192 6.24 -5.20 -1.83
CA ALA A 192 6.12 -5.13 -0.38
C ALA A 192 4.80 -4.47 -0.02
N TRP A 193 4.26 -4.83 1.15
CA TRP A 193 3.12 -4.12 1.72
C TRP A 193 3.54 -2.68 2.06
N PRO A 194 2.68 -1.65 1.88
CA PRO A 194 3.09 -0.27 2.13
C PRO A 194 3.41 -0.02 3.62
N ASP A 195 4.52 0.66 3.87
CA ASP A 195 4.94 1.03 5.22
C ASP A 195 3.86 1.83 5.96
N GLY A 196 3.70 1.57 7.26
CA GLY A 196 2.73 2.25 8.11
C GLY A 196 1.26 1.92 7.80
N THR A 197 0.97 1.07 6.81
CA THR A 197 -0.39 0.57 6.56
C THR A 197 -0.65 -0.65 7.42
N PRO A 198 -1.61 -0.60 8.37
CA PRO A 198 -1.95 -1.76 9.19
C PRO A 198 -2.32 -2.96 8.32
N LEU A 199 -1.87 -4.14 8.75
CA LEU A 199 -2.29 -5.40 8.18
C LEU A 199 -3.16 -6.11 9.21
N SER A 200 -4.43 -6.34 8.86
CA SER A 200 -5.40 -6.97 9.76
C SER A 200 -5.02 -8.43 10.00
N GLU A 201 -5.30 -8.91 11.21
CA GLU A 201 -4.91 -10.25 11.67
C GLU A 201 -5.48 -11.39 10.81
N ASN A 202 -6.63 -11.16 10.18
CA ASN A 202 -7.28 -12.11 9.28
C ASN A 202 -6.77 -12.02 7.82
N ILE A 203 -5.75 -11.21 7.54
CA ILE A 203 -5.07 -11.16 6.25
C ILE A 203 -3.77 -11.97 6.34
N PHE A 204 -3.72 -13.09 5.62
CA PHE A 204 -2.65 -14.08 5.70
C PHE A 204 -1.74 -14.01 4.47
N PRO A 205 -0.46 -13.63 4.63
CA PRO A 205 0.52 -13.75 3.56
C PRO A 205 0.69 -15.20 3.12
N VAL A 206 0.68 -15.44 1.81
CA VAL A 206 0.93 -16.75 1.21
C VAL A 206 2.18 -16.72 0.34
N ALA A 207 2.90 -17.84 0.27
CA ALA A 207 4.18 -17.93 -0.41
C ALA A 207 4.03 -18.17 -1.93
N SER A 208 2.92 -18.76 -2.37
CA SER A 208 2.73 -19.15 -3.76
C SER A 208 1.36 -18.80 -4.32
N LEU A 209 1.28 -18.65 -5.64
CA LEU A 209 0.02 -18.47 -6.35
C LEU A 209 -0.93 -19.67 -6.20
N SER A 210 -0.42 -20.87 -5.95
CA SER A 210 -1.24 -22.05 -5.69
C SER A 210 -2.02 -21.95 -4.38
N ASP A 211 -1.42 -21.33 -3.35
CA ASP A 211 -2.04 -21.20 -2.03
C ASP A 211 -3.28 -20.29 -2.06
N LEU A 212 -3.34 -19.36 -3.02
CA LEU A 212 -4.50 -18.50 -3.25
C LEU A 212 -5.79 -19.27 -3.60
N ARG A 213 -5.66 -20.54 -4.00
CA ARG A 213 -6.80 -21.41 -4.36
C ARG A 213 -7.40 -22.14 -3.16
N ASP A 214 -6.76 -22.12 -1.99
CA ASP A 214 -7.27 -22.78 -0.78
C ASP A 214 -8.69 -22.28 -0.48
N PRO A 215 -9.73 -23.14 -0.48
CA PRO A 215 -11.12 -22.73 -0.25
C PRO A 215 -11.38 -22.10 1.12
N GLY A 216 -10.43 -22.18 2.07
CA GLY A 216 -10.53 -21.53 3.38
C GLY A 216 -10.49 -20.00 3.34
N TYR A 217 -10.00 -19.39 2.26
CA TYR A 217 -10.01 -17.93 2.13
C TYR A 217 -11.32 -17.40 1.53
N THR A 218 -11.87 -16.35 2.13
CA THR A 218 -13.09 -15.69 1.63
C THR A 218 -12.78 -14.70 0.51
N ALA A 219 -11.57 -14.12 0.49
CA ALA A 219 -11.10 -13.17 -0.51
C ALA A 219 -9.60 -13.29 -0.76
N VAL A 220 -9.12 -12.72 -1.86
CA VAL A 220 -7.71 -12.72 -2.28
C VAL A 220 -7.23 -11.31 -2.60
N LEU A 221 -6.07 -10.95 -2.06
CA LEU A 221 -5.33 -9.73 -2.32
C LEU A 221 -4.02 -10.08 -3.03
N ILE A 222 -3.71 -9.37 -4.11
CA ILE A 222 -2.47 -9.54 -4.89
C ILE A 222 -1.78 -8.19 -5.01
N VAL A 223 -0.47 -8.13 -4.77
CA VAL A 223 0.36 -6.96 -5.08
C VAL A 223 1.35 -7.34 -6.18
N SER A 224 1.19 -6.79 -7.38
CA SER A 224 2.07 -7.10 -8.51
C SER A 224 1.99 -6.05 -9.62
N ASP A 225 3.11 -5.83 -10.32
CA ASP A 225 3.15 -5.09 -11.58
C ASP A 225 2.92 -5.95 -12.84
N ARG A 226 2.66 -7.25 -12.65
CA ARG A 226 2.48 -8.22 -13.73
C ARG A 226 1.02 -8.53 -13.99
N LEU A 227 0.69 -8.79 -15.25
CA LEU A 227 -0.59 -9.36 -15.67
C LEU A 227 -0.56 -10.86 -15.37
N LEU A 228 -1.32 -11.26 -14.36
CA LEU A 228 -1.42 -12.63 -13.89
C LEU A 228 -2.79 -13.18 -14.29
N ASP A 229 -2.79 -14.40 -14.83
CA ASP A 229 -4.01 -15.11 -15.19
C ASP A 229 -4.42 -16.03 -14.03
N ILE A 230 -5.22 -15.47 -13.12
CA ILE A 230 -5.59 -16.14 -11.86
C ILE A 230 -7.11 -16.10 -11.71
N GLU A 231 -7.70 -17.29 -11.68
CA GLU A 231 -9.09 -17.49 -11.30
C GLU A 231 -9.16 -18.11 -9.90
N THR A 232 -9.79 -17.40 -8.98
CA THR A 232 -9.90 -17.79 -7.57
C THR A 232 -11.32 -18.25 -7.19
N GLY A 233 -12.31 -17.98 -8.04
CA GLY A 233 -13.74 -18.24 -7.77
C GLY A 233 -14.33 -17.37 -6.65
N ARG A 234 -13.58 -16.35 -6.19
CA ARG A 234 -13.92 -15.49 -5.05
C ARG A 234 -13.46 -14.06 -5.31
N PRO A 235 -13.86 -13.09 -4.47
CA PRO A 235 -13.40 -11.71 -4.60
C PRO A 235 -11.88 -11.63 -4.71
N LEU A 236 -11.40 -11.01 -5.79
CA LEU A 236 -9.99 -10.79 -6.07
C LEU A 236 -9.74 -9.29 -6.20
N ILE A 237 -8.77 -8.80 -5.45
CA ILE A 237 -8.27 -7.43 -5.53
C ILE A 237 -6.81 -7.49 -5.93
N THR A 238 -6.45 -6.77 -7.00
CA THR A 238 -5.06 -6.62 -7.41
C THR A 238 -4.62 -5.17 -7.23
N TYR A 239 -3.59 -4.97 -6.42
CA TYR A 239 -2.90 -3.71 -6.26
C TYR A 239 -1.78 -3.60 -7.29
N ARG A 240 -1.68 -2.43 -7.91
CA ARG A 240 -0.70 -2.05 -8.92
C ARG A 240 0.20 -0.95 -8.38
N PRO A 241 1.32 -1.30 -7.71
CA PRO A 241 2.31 -0.32 -7.30
C PRO A 241 2.93 0.38 -8.52
N PRO A 242 3.26 1.68 -8.45
CA PRO A 242 3.87 2.42 -9.56
C PRO A 242 5.38 2.11 -9.66
N THR A 243 5.72 0.91 -10.13
CA THR A 243 7.10 0.39 -10.20
C THR A 243 7.73 0.47 -11.59
N LEU A 244 6.96 0.77 -12.64
CA LEU A 244 7.42 0.73 -14.02
C LEU A 244 7.74 2.11 -14.57
N VAL A 245 8.83 2.22 -15.32
CA VAL A 245 9.21 3.43 -16.06
C VAL A 245 9.37 3.06 -17.52
N ALA A 246 8.70 3.81 -18.41
CA ALA A 246 8.81 3.60 -19.85
C ALA A 246 9.65 4.72 -20.48
N GLY A 247 10.78 4.35 -21.04
CA GLY A 247 11.57 5.25 -21.87
C GLY A 247 11.02 5.28 -23.29
N VAL A 248 10.80 6.49 -23.82
CA VAL A 248 10.13 6.72 -25.10
C VAL A 248 11.05 7.51 -26.03
N GLY A 249 11.27 6.99 -27.23
CA GLY A 249 11.91 7.71 -28.32
C GLY A 249 11.02 7.68 -29.57
N CYS A 250 10.83 8.80 -30.23
CA CYS A 250 10.05 8.87 -31.46
C CYS A 250 10.67 9.83 -32.49
N ARG A 251 10.23 9.73 -33.75
CA ARG A 251 10.42 10.80 -34.74
C ARG A 251 9.53 12.00 -34.37
N ARG A 252 9.86 13.19 -34.90
CA ARG A 252 9.04 14.39 -34.69
C ARG A 252 7.60 14.17 -35.19
N GLY A 253 6.63 14.67 -34.43
CA GLY A 253 5.21 14.71 -34.80
C GLY A 253 4.54 13.33 -34.89
N VAL A 254 4.98 12.36 -34.09
CA VAL A 254 4.25 11.08 -33.94
C VAL A 254 3.01 11.33 -33.08
N ALA A 255 1.86 10.85 -33.54
CA ALA A 255 0.60 10.99 -32.83
C ALA A 255 0.58 10.17 -31.53
N GLU A 256 -0.13 10.68 -30.52
CA GLU A 256 -0.26 10.04 -29.21
C GLU A 256 -0.84 8.62 -29.31
N ASP A 257 -1.89 8.40 -30.11
CA ASP A 257 -2.49 7.06 -30.33
C ASP A 257 -1.47 6.00 -30.78
N HIS A 258 -0.50 6.40 -31.61
CA HIS A 258 0.55 5.50 -32.08
C HIS A 258 1.52 5.14 -30.96
N LEU A 259 1.89 6.10 -30.12
CA LEU A 259 2.75 5.86 -28.96
C LEU A 259 2.04 5.01 -27.90
N ARG A 260 0.76 5.31 -27.63
CA ARG A 260 -0.11 4.57 -26.73
C ARG A 260 -0.26 3.11 -27.16
N GLY A 261 -0.56 2.88 -28.44
CA GLY A 261 -0.66 1.52 -29.00
C GLY A 261 0.64 0.74 -28.82
N LEU A 262 1.78 1.34 -29.18
CA LEU A 262 3.10 0.71 -29.00
C LEU A 262 3.38 0.41 -27.52
N LEU A 263 3.05 1.32 -26.60
CA LEU A 263 3.27 1.13 -25.16
C LEU A 263 2.41 0.00 -24.62
N GLN A 264 1.12 0.01 -24.92
CA GLN A 264 0.17 -1.01 -24.47
C GLN A 264 0.56 -2.40 -25.00
N ASP A 265 0.93 -2.52 -26.27
CA ASP A 265 1.38 -3.78 -26.84
C ASP A 265 2.71 -4.25 -26.24
N THR A 266 3.65 -3.32 -26.00
CA THR A 266 4.92 -3.63 -25.34
C THR A 266 4.69 -4.18 -23.94
N LEU A 267 3.87 -3.51 -23.12
CA LEU A 267 3.58 -3.95 -21.75
C LEU A 267 2.80 -5.27 -21.75
N ARG A 268 1.74 -5.38 -22.55
CA ARG A 268 0.89 -6.58 -22.60
C ARG A 268 1.66 -7.82 -23.05
N THR A 269 2.51 -7.70 -24.09
CA THR A 269 3.34 -8.81 -24.59
C THR A 269 4.32 -9.31 -23.52
N ASN A 270 4.80 -8.41 -22.67
CA ASN A 270 5.70 -8.72 -21.56
C ASN A 270 4.94 -9.00 -20.24
N ARG A 271 3.62 -9.15 -20.27
CA ARG A 271 2.76 -9.37 -19.10
C ARG A 271 2.95 -8.32 -17.99
N LEU A 272 3.06 -7.05 -18.36
CA LEU A 272 3.17 -5.93 -17.44
C LEU A 272 1.88 -5.10 -17.44
N ALA A 273 1.47 -4.63 -16.27
CA ALA A 273 0.27 -3.82 -16.11
C ALA A 273 0.59 -2.34 -16.36
N ILE A 274 -0.12 -1.72 -17.31
CA ILE A 274 0.03 -0.28 -17.59
C ILE A 274 -0.32 0.60 -16.39
N ARG A 275 -1.16 0.10 -15.47
CA ARG A 275 -1.50 0.80 -14.23
C ARG A 275 -0.34 0.87 -13.23
N SER A 276 0.72 0.08 -13.42
CA SER A 276 1.96 0.16 -12.63
C SER A 276 2.99 1.13 -13.22
N LEU A 277 2.65 1.85 -14.30
CA LEU A 277 3.53 2.86 -14.88
C LEU A 277 3.56 4.11 -13.98
N LYS A 278 4.74 4.45 -13.48
CA LYS A 278 4.99 5.64 -12.66
C LYS A 278 5.23 6.89 -13.50
N GLN A 279 6.03 6.75 -14.55
CA GLN A 279 6.46 7.88 -15.40
C GLN A 279 6.98 7.42 -16.76
N LEU A 280 6.93 8.35 -17.70
CA LEU A 280 7.63 8.28 -18.98
C LEU A 280 9.02 8.93 -18.84
N ALA A 281 9.95 8.56 -19.70
CA ALA A 281 11.27 9.18 -19.76
C ALA A 281 11.72 9.40 -21.21
N THR A 282 12.32 10.54 -21.53
CA THR A 282 12.82 10.82 -22.89
C THR A 282 14.03 11.76 -22.88
N ALA A 283 14.55 12.06 -24.08
CA ALA A 283 15.64 13.02 -24.27
C ALA A 283 15.12 14.47 -24.31
N ASP A 284 15.94 15.42 -23.89
CA ASP A 284 15.69 16.87 -23.98
C ASP A 284 15.25 17.35 -25.37
N ILE A 285 15.84 16.81 -26.43
CA ILE A 285 15.47 17.12 -27.81
C ILE A 285 14.06 16.65 -28.19
N LYS A 286 13.39 15.90 -27.30
CA LYS A 286 12.01 15.40 -27.44
C LYS A 286 11.08 15.94 -26.34
N ALA A 287 11.55 16.89 -25.52
CA ALA A 287 10.74 17.48 -24.46
C ALA A 287 9.52 18.25 -25.01
N ASP A 288 9.60 18.76 -26.23
CA ASP A 288 8.56 19.52 -26.93
C ASP A 288 7.63 18.63 -27.80
N GLU A 289 7.79 17.31 -27.78
CA GLU A 289 6.99 16.42 -28.62
C GLU A 289 5.56 16.27 -28.08
N ALA A 290 4.61 16.90 -28.78
CA ALA A 290 3.19 16.90 -28.42
C ALA A 290 2.60 15.49 -28.20
N GLY A 291 3.08 14.48 -28.96
CA GLY A 291 2.63 13.10 -28.78
C GLY A 291 3.04 12.48 -27.45
N ILE A 292 4.25 12.80 -26.93
CA ILE A 292 4.74 12.31 -25.64
C ILE A 292 4.00 13.03 -24.50
N ILE A 293 3.80 14.34 -24.63
CA ILE A 293 3.09 15.16 -23.64
C ILE A 293 1.64 14.68 -23.50
N ALA A 294 0.92 14.53 -24.62
CA ALA A 294 -0.46 14.04 -24.60
C ALA A 294 -0.58 12.60 -24.08
N LEU A 295 0.43 11.75 -24.32
CA LEU A 295 0.46 10.39 -23.75
C LEU A 295 0.60 10.44 -22.23
N ALA A 296 1.46 11.33 -21.72
CA ALA A 296 1.69 11.50 -20.29
C ALA A 296 0.43 12.00 -19.58
N GLU A 297 -0.25 13.01 -20.16
CA GLU A 297 -1.53 13.53 -19.68
C GLU A 297 -2.61 12.45 -19.64
N THR A 298 -2.72 11.68 -20.73
CA THR A 298 -3.68 10.56 -20.83
C THR A 298 -3.46 9.49 -19.75
N LEU A 299 -2.21 9.19 -19.43
CA LEU A 299 -1.85 8.15 -18.46
C LEU A 299 -1.82 8.67 -17.01
N ASP A 300 -1.93 9.99 -16.84
CA ASP A 300 -1.76 10.71 -15.58
C ASP A 300 -0.40 10.39 -14.95
N VAL A 301 0.68 10.62 -15.71
CA VAL A 301 2.07 10.37 -15.29
C VAL A 301 2.99 11.49 -15.72
N ASN A 302 4.11 11.66 -15.02
CA ASN A 302 5.14 12.65 -15.37
C ASN A 302 6.02 12.18 -16.53
N VAL A 303 6.70 13.14 -17.18
CA VAL A 303 7.76 12.88 -18.16
C VAL A 303 9.10 13.36 -17.60
N ALA A 304 10.01 12.42 -17.35
CA ALA A 304 11.40 12.72 -17.01
C ALA A 304 12.19 13.04 -18.29
N ILE A 305 12.97 14.12 -18.25
CA ILE A 305 13.72 14.63 -19.40
C ILE A 305 15.20 14.59 -19.07
N TYR A 306 16.00 14.00 -19.96
CA TYR A 306 17.45 13.86 -19.81
C TYR A 306 18.21 14.42 -21.00
N ASP A 307 19.32 15.09 -20.74
CA ASP A 307 20.21 15.57 -21.78
C ASP A 307 21.11 14.46 -22.34
N ALA A 308 21.83 14.76 -23.43
CA ALA A 308 22.74 13.81 -24.07
C ALA A 308 23.89 13.34 -23.15
N VAL A 309 24.36 14.18 -22.23
CA VAL A 309 25.46 13.84 -21.30
C VAL A 309 24.97 12.79 -20.31
N GLN A 310 23.80 13.00 -19.72
CA GLN A 310 23.16 12.08 -18.79
C GLN A 310 22.87 10.74 -19.46
N LEU A 311 22.30 10.75 -20.67
CA LEU A 311 21.98 9.52 -21.41
C LEU A 311 23.24 8.71 -21.76
N ASN A 312 24.33 9.38 -22.11
CA ASN A 312 25.60 8.72 -22.44
C ASN A 312 26.41 8.26 -21.21
N ALA A 313 26.08 8.77 -20.02
CA ALA A 313 26.68 8.30 -18.77
C ALA A 313 26.20 6.90 -18.38
N VAL A 314 25.09 6.42 -18.96
CA VAL A 314 24.60 5.06 -18.77
C VAL A 314 25.53 4.08 -19.53
N PRO A 315 26.22 3.15 -18.84
CA PRO A 315 27.24 2.31 -19.48
C PRO A 315 26.69 1.45 -20.62
N ALA A 316 27.04 1.81 -21.86
CA ALA A 316 26.82 0.98 -23.04
C ALA A 316 28.06 0.08 -23.26
N ASN A 317 27.87 -1.24 -23.37
CA ASN A 317 28.89 -2.22 -23.75
C ASN A 317 30.07 -2.46 -22.78
N GLN A 318 29.83 -3.10 -21.63
CA GLN A 318 30.84 -3.99 -21.02
C GLN A 318 30.24 -5.40 -20.91
N PRO A 319 31.01 -6.47 -21.21
CA PRO A 319 30.57 -7.84 -20.94
C PRO A 319 30.23 -7.99 -19.46
N ASN A 320 29.16 -8.73 -19.14
CA ASN A 320 28.72 -9.02 -17.77
C ASN A 320 29.93 -9.36 -16.89
N PRO A 321 30.26 -8.56 -15.85
CA PRO A 321 30.90 -9.17 -14.70
C PRO A 321 29.89 -10.15 -14.10
N ALA A 322 30.34 -11.32 -13.65
CA ALA A 322 29.48 -12.29 -12.98
C ALA A 322 28.85 -11.62 -11.74
N GLY A 323 27.57 -11.21 -11.80
CA GLY A 323 26.91 -10.50 -10.71
C GLY A 323 25.65 -9.69 -11.04
N THR A 324 25.33 -9.43 -12.32
CA THR A 324 24.06 -8.78 -12.68
C THR A 324 22.88 -9.74 -12.45
N ALA A 325 21.83 -9.27 -11.75
CA ALA A 325 20.62 -10.05 -11.46
C ALA A 325 20.02 -10.67 -12.74
N ALA A 326 19.62 -11.94 -12.66
CA ALA A 326 19.13 -12.71 -13.79
C ALA A 326 17.90 -12.02 -14.43
N GLY A 327 17.95 -11.75 -15.75
CA GLY A 327 16.83 -11.23 -16.53
C GLY A 327 16.88 -9.74 -16.90
N LEU A 328 17.89 -8.98 -16.45
CA LEU A 328 18.07 -7.58 -16.86
C LEU A 328 18.87 -7.44 -18.16
N HIS A 329 18.45 -6.51 -19.03
CA HIS A 329 19.14 -6.16 -20.27
C HIS A 329 19.83 -4.78 -20.15
N ARG A 330 21.07 -4.66 -20.64
CA ARG A 330 21.77 -3.36 -20.77
C ARG A 330 21.47 -2.68 -22.11
N PRO A 331 21.63 -1.34 -22.23
CA PRO A 331 21.27 -0.59 -23.43
C PRO A 331 21.97 -1.07 -24.71
N THR A 332 21.24 -1.10 -25.82
CA THR A 332 21.71 -1.50 -27.15
C THR A 332 21.90 -0.28 -28.05
N PRO A 333 23.06 -0.11 -28.74
CA PRO A 333 23.30 1.02 -29.64
C PRO A 333 22.21 1.17 -30.73
N SER A 334 21.81 2.41 -31.01
CA SER A 334 20.74 2.78 -31.94
C SER A 334 21.22 3.80 -32.99
N ALA A 335 20.44 3.97 -34.06
CA ALA A 335 20.69 4.95 -35.13
C ALA A 335 20.69 6.43 -34.66
N ALA A 336 20.41 6.70 -33.38
CA ALA A 336 20.53 8.04 -32.78
C ALA A 336 22.00 8.49 -32.62
N HIS A 337 22.96 7.58 -32.74
CA HIS A 337 24.38 7.90 -32.65
C HIS A 337 24.81 8.90 -33.74
N ASP A 338 24.30 8.74 -34.96
CA ASP A 338 24.74 9.55 -36.11
C ASP A 338 24.16 10.97 -36.12
N LEU A 339 23.03 11.20 -35.44
CA LEU A 339 22.30 12.48 -35.44
C LEU A 339 22.44 13.29 -34.15
N LEU A 340 22.63 12.62 -33.01
CA LEU A 340 22.47 13.24 -31.68
C LEU A 340 23.64 12.98 -30.74
N GLY A 341 24.64 12.19 -31.17
CA GLY A 341 25.76 11.80 -30.33
C GLY A 341 25.37 10.96 -29.11
N VAL A 342 24.17 10.36 -29.11
CA VAL A 342 23.68 9.46 -28.05
C VAL A 342 23.53 8.03 -28.54
N PHE A 343 23.98 7.06 -27.74
CA PHE A 343 23.89 5.63 -28.09
C PHE A 343 22.43 5.14 -28.21
N GLY A 344 21.49 5.77 -27.49
CA GLY A 344 20.05 5.52 -27.58
C GLY A 344 19.28 6.47 -26.65
N VAL A 345 17.95 6.50 -26.79
CA VAL A 345 17.09 7.33 -25.93
C VAL A 345 16.26 6.46 -24.99
N ALA A 346 15.46 5.54 -25.53
CA ALA A 346 14.47 4.79 -24.75
C ALA A 346 15.08 4.02 -23.56
N GLU A 347 16.07 3.16 -23.79
CA GLU A 347 16.68 2.36 -22.72
C GLU A 347 17.41 3.20 -21.66
N PRO A 348 18.35 4.11 -21.99
CA PRO A 348 19.03 4.91 -20.98
C PRO A 348 18.09 5.87 -20.24
N ALA A 349 17.09 6.44 -20.92
CA ALA A 349 16.09 7.28 -20.25
C ALA A 349 15.26 6.49 -19.25
N ALA A 350 14.83 5.26 -19.60
CA ALA A 350 14.11 4.38 -18.68
C ALA A 350 14.94 4.05 -17.44
N MET A 351 16.22 3.70 -17.63
CA MET A 351 17.14 3.34 -16.55
C MET A 351 17.44 4.51 -15.61
N LEU A 352 17.72 5.69 -16.16
CA LEU A 352 17.97 6.90 -15.35
C LEU A 352 16.75 7.29 -14.53
N ALA A 353 15.56 7.21 -15.11
CA ALA A 353 14.32 7.54 -14.43
C ALA A 353 13.88 6.49 -13.41
N SER A 354 14.26 5.22 -13.59
CA SER A 354 13.96 4.17 -12.62
C SER A 354 15.02 4.01 -11.54
N GLY A 355 16.26 4.46 -11.79
CA GLY A 355 17.42 4.16 -10.96
C GLY A 355 17.89 2.70 -11.06
N ALA A 356 17.52 1.99 -12.13
CA ALA A 356 17.84 0.57 -12.29
C ALA A 356 19.11 0.33 -13.10
N ASP A 357 19.80 -0.77 -12.80
CA ASP A 357 21.01 -1.20 -13.52
C ASP A 357 20.73 -1.78 -14.92
N GLY A 358 19.45 -1.99 -15.26
CA GLY A 358 19.03 -2.48 -16.57
C GLY A 358 17.54 -2.31 -16.84
N VAL A 359 17.15 -2.61 -18.08
CA VAL A 359 15.75 -2.67 -18.50
C VAL A 359 15.21 -4.10 -18.39
N ILE A 360 13.95 -4.23 -18.00
CA ILE A 360 13.22 -5.51 -17.99
C ILE A 360 12.57 -5.80 -19.35
N VAL A 361 12.33 -4.76 -20.16
CA VAL A 361 11.91 -4.87 -21.55
C VAL A 361 12.90 -4.09 -22.41
N PRO A 362 13.72 -4.78 -23.23
CA PRO A 362 14.58 -4.14 -24.23
C PRO A 362 13.76 -3.32 -25.21
N ARG A 363 14.43 -2.47 -25.98
CA ARG A 363 13.77 -1.62 -26.96
C ARG A 363 12.83 -2.39 -27.91
N THR A 364 11.55 -2.07 -27.86
CA THR A 364 10.54 -2.47 -28.83
C THR A 364 10.33 -1.33 -29.82
N LYS A 365 10.45 -1.61 -31.12
CA LYS A 365 10.42 -0.58 -32.18
C LYS A 365 9.17 -0.70 -33.04
N SER A 366 8.60 0.45 -33.39
CA SER A 366 7.77 0.61 -34.58
C SER A 366 8.57 1.26 -35.71
N ASP A 367 7.91 1.51 -36.83
CA ASP A 367 8.36 2.34 -37.93
C ASP A 367 8.79 3.78 -37.54
N ARG A 368 8.23 4.35 -36.46
CA ARG A 368 8.41 5.76 -36.05
C ARG A 368 8.72 5.97 -34.57
N ALA A 369 8.59 4.95 -33.72
CA ALA A 369 8.77 5.07 -32.27
C ALA A 369 9.52 3.87 -31.67
N THR A 370 9.99 4.02 -30.45
CA THR A 370 10.75 3.02 -29.69
C THR A 370 10.41 3.17 -28.21
N ILE A 371 10.12 2.06 -27.55
CA ILE A 371 9.82 2.00 -26.12
C ILE A 371 10.74 0.98 -25.46
N ALA A 372 11.23 1.30 -24.26
CA ALA A 372 11.90 0.36 -23.37
C ALA A 372 11.32 0.52 -21.97
N VAL A 373 11.36 -0.53 -21.15
CA VAL A 373 10.76 -0.49 -19.80
C VAL A 373 11.78 -0.95 -18.77
N ALA A 374 11.97 -0.13 -17.73
CA ALA A 374 12.75 -0.47 -16.55
C ALA A 374 11.84 -0.55 -15.32
N ARG A 375 12.19 -1.40 -14.36
CA ARG A 375 11.52 -1.49 -13.06
C ARG A 375 12.34 -0.72 -12.03
N ILE A 376 11.67 0.08 -11.21
CA ILE A 376 12.29 0.78 -10.08
C ILE A 376 12.76 -0.28 -9.08
N PRO A 377 14.04 -0.30 -8.68
CA PRO A 377 14.53 -1.23 -7.68
C PRO A 377 13.76 -1.04 -6.37
N SER A 378 13.36 -2.14 -5.74
CA SER A 378 12.85 -2.08 -4.37
C SER A 378 13.98 -1.63 -3.43
N ALA A 379 13.66 -0.82 -2.42
CA ALA A 379 14.65 -0.27 -1.49
C ALA A 379 15.44 -1.33 -0.69
N LYS A 380 15.07 -2.61 -0.78
CA LYS A 380 15.75 -3.76 -0.17
C LYS A 380 16.99 -4.26 -0.94
N GLY A 381 17.35 -3.64 -2.07
CA GLY A 381 18.39 -4.12 -2.99
C GLY A 381 19.87 -3.93 -2.59
N ASN A 382 20.20 -3.52 -1.37
CA ASN A 382 21.59 -3.43 -0.89
C ASN A 382 21.76 -4.10 0.48
N ALA A 383 21.59 -5.42 0.55
CA ALA A 383 22.13 -6.20 1.67
C ALA A 383 23.60 -6.54 1.37
N PRO A 384 24.57 -6.20 2.24
CA PRO A 384 25.95 -6.64 2.08
C PRO A 384 26.04 -8.16 2.21
N GLU A 385 26.74 -8.78 1.27
CA GLU A 385 27.04 -10.21 1.18
C GLU A 385 27.62 -10.74 2.52
N LEU A 386 26.83 -11.50 3.30
CA LEU A 386 27.25 -12.13 4.56
C LEU A 386 26.56 -13.50 4.75
N ALA A 387 27.35 -14.46 5.23
CA ALA A 387 27.11 -15.90 5.17
C ALA A 387 25.82 -16.39 5.85
N ALA A 388 25.02 -17.15 5.10
CA ALA A 388 23.83 -17.86 5.56
C ALA A 388 24.16 -18.95 6.59
N MET A 389 23.26 -19.18 7.55
CA MET A 389 23.23 -20.41 8.35
C MET A 389 22.81 -21.59 7.44
N ASP A 390 23.44 -22.75 7.60
CA ASP A 390 23.17 -23.92 6.76
C ASP A 390 21.75 -24.49 7.03
N GLU A 391 20.99 -24.73 5.95
CA GLU A 391 19.60 -25.25 5.90
C GLU A 391 19.26 -26.41 6.90
N PRO A 392 20.17 -27.38 7.18
CA PRO A 392 19.94 -28.45 8.15
C PRO A 392 19.81 -27.97 9.61
N GLU A 393 20.49 -26.88 9.98
CA GLU A 393 20.46 -26.36 11.36
C GLU A 393 19.11 -25.69 11.65
N THR A 394 18.53 -25.07 10.62
CA THR A 394 17.23 -24.41 10.68
C THR A 394 16.08 -25.42 10.80
N VAL A 395 16.17 -26.56 10.10
CA VAL A 395 15.21 -27.68 10.24
C VAL A 395 15.27 -28.30 11.64
N ALA A 396 16.47 -28.48 12.20
CA ALA A 396 16.63 -29.02 13.55
C ALA A 396 16.02 -28.13 14.64
N LEU A 397 16.09 -26.80 14.47
CA LEU A 397 15.45 -25.84 15.38
C LEU A 397 13.92 -25.92 15.30
N GLY A 398 13.36 -26.01 14.10
CA GLY A 398 11.91 -26.16 13.89
C GLY A 398 11.35 -27.48 14.46
N GLU A 399 12.08 -28.59 14.29
CA GLU A 399 11.69 -29.90 14.86
C GLU A 399 11.75 -29.90 16.40
N ALA A 400 12.77 -29.24 16.99
CA ALA A 400 12.90 -29.13 18.43
C ALA A 400 11.74 -28.34 19.06
N LEU A 401 11.36 -27.21 18.44
CA LEU A 401 10.22 -26.40 18.87
C LEU A 401 8.89 -27.15 18.74
N LEU A 402 8.67 -27.89 17.65
CA LEU A 402 7.48 -28.70 17.47
C LEU A 402 7.40 -29.84 18.49
N ALA A 403 8.51 -30.52 18.76
CA ALA A 403 8.58 -31.60 19.73
C ALA A 403 8.35 -31.11 21.17
N ALA A 404 8.84 -29.92 21.52
CA ALA A 404 8.58 -29.29 22.81
C ALA A 404 7.09 -28.95 22.97
N ALA A 405 6.48 -28.33 21.96
CA ALA A 405 5.06 -28.00 21.95
C ALA A 405 4.17 -29.25 22.08
N GLN A 406 4.48 -30.33 21.35
CA GLN A 406 3.73 -31.58 21.42
C GLN A 406 3.83 -32.29 22.78
N ARG A 407 4.99 -32.20 23.44
CA ARG A 407 5.24 -32.84 24.73
C ARG A 407 4.41 -32.21 25.85
N GLU A 408 4.22 -30.89 25.81
CA GLU A 408 3.41 -30.17 26.79
C GLU A 408 1.92 -30.31 26.51
N ILE A 409 1.50 -30.31 25.23
CA ILE A 409 0.10 -30.61 24.84
C ILE A 409 -0.33 -32.00 25.32
N GLY A 410 0.57 -33.00 25.26
CA GLY A 410 0.29 -34.37 25.67
C GLY A 410 0.09 -34.58 27.18
N LYS A 411 0.48 -33.61 28.02
CA LYS A 411 0.37 -33.70 29.49
C LYS A 411 -0.97 -33.19 30.06
N GLY A 412 -1.85 -32.66 29.21
CA GLY A 412 -3.22 -32.29 29.59
C GLY A 412 -3.38 -31.05 30.48
N ASN A 413 -2.29 -30.39 30.88
CA ASN A 413 -2.32 -29.15 31.67
C ASN A 413 -2.08 -27.93 30.77
N LEU A 414 -3.12 -27.51 30.06
CA LEU A 414 -3.08 -26.35 29.16
C LEU A 414 -2.89 -25.00 29.91
N HIS A 415 -3.20 -24.91 31.21
CA HIS A 415 -3.09 -23.67 31.99
C HIS A 415 -1.67 -23.33 32.48
N GLU A 416 -0.78 -24.31 32.68
CA GLU A 416 0.65 -24.06 33.02
C GLU A 416 1.57 -24.12 31.78
N GLY A 417 1.05 -24.59 30.64
CA GLY A 417 1.84 -24.90 29.45
C GLY A 417 2.44 -23.69 28.72
N ALA A 418 1.83 -22.51 28.80
CA ALA A 418 2.36 -21.32 28.11
C ALA A 418 3.71 -20.86 28.67
N GLY A 419 3.89 -20.92 29.99
CA GLY A 419 5.15 -20.59 30.65
C GLY A 419 6.26 -21.59 30.32
N LEU A 420 5.93 -22.88 30.25
CA LEU A 420 6.88 -23.94 29.91
C LEU A 420 7.24 -23.97 28.42
N VAL A 421 6.30 -23.67 27.53
CA VAL A 421 6.56 -23.49 26.09
C VAL A 421 7.47 -22.28 25.87
N TRP A 422 7.27 -21.20 26.61
CA TRP A 422 8.16 -20.03 26.60
C TRP A 422 9.57 -20.36 27.11
N GLU A 423 9.71 -20.99 28.26
CA GLU A 423 11.02 -21.39 28.79
C GLU A 423 11.76 -22.34 27.84
N ALA A 424 11.06 -23.33 27.27
CA ALA A 424 11.64 -24.24 26.28
C ALA A 424 12.04 -23.54 24.97
N THR A 425 11.26 -22.55 24.52
CA THR A 425 11.57 -21.74 23.33
C THR A 425 12.80 -20.86 23.58
N MET A 426 12.89 -20.28 24.78
CA MET A 426 14.04 -19.46 25.18
C MET A 426 15.31 -20.30 25.38
N GLU A 427 15.22 -21.51 25.94
CA GLU A 427 16.35 -22.45 26.01
C GLU A 427 16.82 -22.88 24.61
N ALA A 428 15.89 -23.15 23.68
CA ALA A 428 16.22 -23.50 22.31
C ALA A 428 16.90 -22.34 21.55
N LEU A 429 16.41 -21.12 21.73
CA LEU A 429 17.02 -19.90 21.17
C LEU A 429 18.40 -19.61 21.76
N ALA A 430 18.57 -19.78 23.08
CA ALA A 430 19.87 -19.63 23.73
C ALA A 430 20.89 -20.66 23.24
N ALA A 431 20.49 -21.92 23.06
CA ALA A 431 21.34 -22.97 22.51
C ALA A 431 21.72 -22.74 21.04
N ALA A 432 20.80 -22.18 20.23
CA ALA A 432 21.08 -21.77 18.86
C ALA A 432 22.09 -20.60 18.81
N ALA A 433 21.90 -19.58 19.66
CA ALA A 433 22.79 -18.43 19.75
C ALA A 433 24.20 -18.82 20.21
N GLU A 434 24.32 -19.77 21.15
CA GLU A 434 25.59 -20.30 21.63
C GLU A 434 26.36 -21.09 20.53
N ARG A 435 25.64 -21.82 19.67
CA ARG A 435 26.22 -22.50 18.48
C ARG A 435 26.69 -21.52 17.41
N CYS A 436 26.02 -20.38 17.24
CA CYS A 436 26.45 -19.28 16.38
C CYS A 436 27.56 -18.40 17.00
N GLY A 437 28.14 -18.80 18.15
CA GLY A 437 29.24 -18.08 18.80
C GLY A 437 28.84 -16.81 19.54
N ARG A 438 27.53 -16.59 19.78
CA ARG A 438 26.98 -15.44 20.52
C ARG A 438 26.12 -15.93 21.69
N PRO A 439 26.69 -16.21 22.87
CA PRO A 439 25.89 -16.67 24.00
C PRO A 439 24.94 -15.55 24.48
N CYS A 440 23.63 -15.75 24.29
CA CYS A 440 22.59 -14.87 24.84
C CYS A 440 22.34 -15.22 26.31
N ARG A 441 22.51 -14.25 27.21
CA ARG A 441 22.41 -14.47 28.67
C ARG A 441 21.12 -13.93 29.28
N ASN A 442 20.36 -13.13 28.54
CA ASN A 442 19.13 -12.50 29.01
C ASN A 442 18.15 -12.20 27.86
N ARG A 443 16.95 -11.76 28.23
CA ARG A 443 15.83 -11.45 27.34
C ARG A 443 16.21 -10.46 26.23
N ASP A 444 16.88 -9.38 26.59
CA ASP A 444 17.15 -8.28 25.67
C ASP A 444 18.22 -8.68 24.63
N GLU A 445 19.18 -9.54 25.02
CA GLU A 445 20.18 -10.10 24.11
C GLU A 445 19.59 -11.12 23.13
N ALA A 446 18.59 -11.91 23.53
CA ALA A 446 17.89 -12.84 22.65
C ALA A 446 16.99 -12.10 21.64
N LEU A 447 16.27 -11.06 22.09
CA LEU A 447 15.47 -10.19 21.23
C LEU A 447 16.35 -9.39 20.26
N ALA A 448 17.49 -8.87 20.72
CA ALA A 448 18.45 -8.21 19.84
C ALA A 448 19.06 -9.16 18.81
N PHE A 449 19.23 -10.45 19.14
CA PHE A 449 19.68 -11.46 18.18
C PHE A 449 18.62 -11.79 17.13
N VAL A 450 17.34 -11.89 17.53
CA VAL A 450 16.22 -12.09 16.59
C VAL A 450 16.06 -10.89 15.65
N ASN A 451 16.10 -9.68 16.17
CA ASN A 451 16.04 -8.46 15.34
C ASN A 451 17.27 -8.33 14.42
N TYR A 452 18.44 -8.76 14.89
CA TYR A 452 19.66 -8.82 14.06
C TYR A 452 19.53 -9.82 12.90
N LEU A 453 18.87 -10.97 13.11
CA LEU A 453 18.56 -11.93 12.04
C LEU A 453 17.56 -11.37 11.02
N ASP A 454 16.63 -10.51 11.47
CA ASP A 454 15.67 -9.80 10.61
C ASP A 454 16.39 -8.81 9.68
N ASP A 455 17.31 -8.03 10.24
CA ASP A 455 18.11 -7.03 9.49
C ASP A 455 19.16 -7.65 8.54
N THR A 456 19.46 -8.95 8.67
CA THR A 456 20.53 -9.63 7.90
C THR A 456 20.03 -10.69 6.91
N ALA A 457 18.71 -10.96 6.87
CA ALA A 457 18.12 -11.90 5.92
C ALA A 457 18.19 -11.36 4.47
N ALA A 458 19.00 -12.00 3.62
CA ALA A 458 19.23 -11.58 2.24
C ALA A 458 18.21 -12.17 1.22
N ASP A 459 17.40 -13.15 1.62
CA ASP A 459 16.39 -13.83 0.79
C ASP A 459 14.96 -13.53 1.29
N PRO A 460 13.99 -13.19 0.43
CA PRO A 460 12.57 -13.08 0.79
C PRO A 460 11.98 -14.33 1.48
N ALA A 461 12.56 -15.51 1.27
CA ALA A 461 12.21 -16.73 2.00
C ALA A 461 12.70 -16.70 3.47
N ASP A 462 13.81 -16.03 3.75
CA ASP A 462 14.38 -15.81 5.08
C ASP A 462 13.63 -14.71 5.86
N GLU A 463 13.05 -13.72 5.17
CA GLU A 463 12.14 -12.71 5.78
C GLU A 463 10.84 -13.36 6.29
N ILE A 464 10.28 -14.33 5.56
CA ILE A 464 9.13 -15.14 6.02
C ILE A 464 9.53 -15.99 7.24
N TYR A 465 10.79 -16.39 7.31
CA TYR A 465 11.41 -17.18 8.38
C TYR A 465 11.48 -16.39 9.70
N THR A 466 11.89 -15.12 9.65
CA THR A 466 11.96 -14.24 10.83
C THR A 466 10.57 -13.77 11.28
N HIS A 467 9.68 -13.43 10.33
CA HIS A 467 8.28 -13.10 10.64
C HIS A 467 7.49 -14.27 11.25
N ARG A 468 7.80 -15.53 10.91
CA ARG A 468 7.17 -16.71 11.54
C ARG A 468 7.71 -17.00 12.93
N ASN A 469 8.99 -16.73 13.19
CA ASN A 469 9.55 -16.78 14.55
C ASN A 469 8.96 -15.66 15.41
N LEU A 470 8.74 -14.47 14.85
CA LEU A 470 8.00 -13.36 15.48
C LEU A 470 6.53 -13.68 15.74
N ALA A 471 5.86 -14.49 14.90
CA ALA A 471 4.50 -14.95 15.16
C ALA A 471 4.43 -15.93 16.34
N ALA A 472 5.40 -16.85 16.47
CA ALA A 472 5.51 -17.70 17.66
C ALA A 472 5.86 -16.89 18.93
N PHE A 473 6.70 -15.85 18.78
CA PHE A 473 7.07 -14.93 19.86
C PHE A 473 5.92 -14.01 20.28
N SER A 474 5.18 -13.43 19.33
CA SER A 474 4.00 -12.59 19.54
C SER A 474 2.87 -13.37 20.19
N VAL A 475 2.64 -14.62 19.78
CA VAL A 475 1.68 -15.51 20.45
C VAL A 475 2.06 -15.77 21.91
N ALA A 476 3.36 -15.83 22.24
CA ALA A 476 3.82 -16.05 23.61
C ALA A 476 3.94 -14.77 24.45
N ASP A 477 4.28 -13.62 23.86
CA ASP A 477 4.46 -12.32 24.53
C ASP A 477 3.10 -11.64 24.78
N SER A 478 2.15 -11.70 23.83
CA SER A 478 0.77 -11.25 24.04
C SER A 478 0.10 -12.01 25.20
N TYR A 479 0.38 -13.31 25.33
CA TYR A 479 -0.14 -14.12 26.44
C TYR A 479 0.47 -13.75 27.81
N ARG A 480 1.70 -13.23 27.85
CA ARG A 480 2.38 -12.86 29.09
C ARG A 480 1.93 -11.50 29.62
N GLU A 481 1.61 -10.55 28.73
CA GLU A 481 1.08 -9.24 29.13
C GLU A 481 -0.38 -9.32 29.57
N GLU A 482 -1.21 -10.12 28.90
CA GLU A 482 -2.63 -10.28 29.24
C GLU A 482 -2.82 -10.99 30.60
N TYR A 483 -1.99 -11.98 30.93
CA TYR A 483 -2.14 -12.76 32.17
C TYR A 483 -1.29 -12.29 33.37
N ARG A 484 -0.43 -11.28 33.22
CA ARG A 484 0.22 -10.61 34.37
C ARG A 484 -0.74 -9.73 35.16
N GLY A 485 -1.83 -9.26 34.53
CA GLY A 485 -2.86 -8.44 35.16
C GLY A 485 -3.91 -9.24 35.94
N GLU A 486 -4.24 -10.46 35.50
CA GLU A 486 -5.40 -11.20 36.02
C GLU A 486 -5.08 -12.34 37.00
N ALA A 487 -3.82 -12.80 37.04
CA ALA A 487 -3.38 -13.82 38.00
C ALA A 487 -3.45 -13.38 39.48
N SER A 488 -3.70 -12.09 39.76
CA SER A 488 -3.85 -11.57 41.13
C SER A 488 -5.29 -11.42 41.63
N SER A 489 -6.34 -11.61 40.82
CA SER A 489 -7.70 -11.23 41.27
C SER A 489 -8.86 -12.19 41.09
N LEU A 490 -8.81 -13.28 40.33
CA LEU A 490 -9.99 -14.15 40.19
C LEU A 490 -9.62 -15.63 40.17
N GLY A 491 -9.96 -16.32 41.26
CA GLY A 491 -9.99 -17.78 41.33
C GLY A 491 -11.26 -18.32 40.67
N ASP A 492 -11.32 -18.29 39.34
CA ASP A 492 -12.44 -18.83 38.58
C ASP A 492 -12.00 -20.02 37.69
N PRO A 493 -12.49 -21.26 37.92
CA PRO A 493 -12.10 -22.46 37.16
C PRO A 493 -12.72 -22.58 35.75
N GLU A 494 -13.49 -21.59 35.26
CA GLU A 494 -14.23 -21.71 33.99
C GLU A 494 -13.74 -20.80 32.83
N LEU A 495 -12.45 -20.47 32.75
CA LEU A 495 -11.87 -19.99 31.49
C LEU A 495 -11.67 -21.15 30.50
N ARG A 496 -12.76 -21.50 29.79
CA ARG A 496 -12.69 -22.44 28.66
C ARG A 496 -11.93 -21.80 27.51
N TRP A 497 -10.85 -22.47 27.11
CA TRP A 497 -10.17 -22.28 25.84
C TRP A 497 -11.18 -22.37 24.68
N ASP A 498 -11.09 -21.45 23.71
CA ASP A 498 -11.65 -21.73 22.38
C ASP A 498 -10.66 -22.65 21.66
N SER A 499 -10.94 -23.95 21.73
CA SER A 499 -10.09 -25.01 21.20
C SER A 499 -9.81 -24.87 19.70
N ASP A 500 -10.65 -24.12 18.98
CA ASP A 500 -10.59 -23.99 17.53
C ASP A 500 -9.52 -23.00 17.08
N ASP A 501 -9.25 -21.91 17.82
CA ASP A 501 -8.17 -20.96 17.50
C ASP A 501 -6.79 -21.58 17.75
N PHE A 502 -6.61 -22.26 18.88
CA PHE A 502 -5.37 -22.98 19.17
C PHE A 502 -5.14 -24.16 18.20
N ALA A 503 -6.18 -24.92 17.86
CA ALA A 503 -6.07 -25.99 16.87
C ALA A 503 -5.72 -25.45 15.47
N THR A 504 -6.25 -24.28 15.09
CA THR A 504 -5.96 -23.61 13.82
C THR A 504 -4.51 -23.11 13.75
N ARG A 505 -4.02 -22.50 14.84
CA ARG A 505 -2.63 -22.06 14.95
C ARG A 505 -1.65 -23.25 14.99
N LEU A 506 -1.98 -24.33 15.70
CA LEU A 506 -1.20 -25.57 15.74
C LEU A 506 -1.20 -26.30 14.38
N GLN A 507 -2.31 -26.25 13.63
CA GLN A 507 -2.37 -26.76 12.25
C GLN A 507 -1.46 -25.96 11.30
N SER A 508 -1.31 -24.65 11.53
CA SER A 508 -0.42 -23.80 10.75
C SER A 508 1.05 -24.16 10.99
N VAL A 509 1.44 -24.42 12.23
CA VAL A 509 2.78 -24.94 12.59
C VAL A 509 3.01 -26.34 12.02
N ARG A 510 2.01 -27.24 12.06
CA ARG A 510 2.10 -28.59 11.47
C ARG A 510 2.25 -28.57 9.94
N ARG A 511 1.51 -27.68 9.26
CA ARG A 511 1.66 -27.47 7.80
C ARG A 511 3.04 -26.94 7.45
N PHE A 512 3.59 -26.05 8.27
CA PHE A 512 4.94 -25.53 8.12
C PHE A 512 6.01 -26.64 8.23
N VAL A 513 5.98 -27.46 9.28
CA VAL A 513 6.95 -28.55 9.46
C VAL A 513 6.83 -29.63 8.37
N ARG A 514 5.61 -29.94 7.91
CA ARG A 514 5.41 -30.83 6.76
C ARG A 514 6.05 -30.25 5.49
N SER A 515 5.87 -28.95 5.22
CA SER A 515 6.46 -28.28 4.06
C SER A 515 7.99 -28.28 4.09
N LEU A 516 8.61 -28.17 5.27
CA LEU A 516 10.07 -28.27 5.45
C LEU A 516 10.60 -29.69 5.17
N ASN A 517 9.91 -30.71 5.66
CA ASN A 517 10.28 -32.12 5.45
C ASN A 517 10.13 -32.55 3.98
N GLU A 518 9.15 -32.00 3.26
CA GLU A 518 8.97 -32.26 1.83
C GLU A 518 10.09 -31.63 0.98
N ARG A 519 10.61 -30.46 1.38
CA ARG A 519 11.74 -29.78 0.69
C ARG A 519 13.08 -30.47 0.93
N THR A 520 13.36 -30.91 2.15
CA THR A 520 14.58 -31.69 2.48
C THR A 520 14.55 -33.11 1.93
N ALA A 521 13.38 -33.71 1.76
CA ALA A 521 13.25 -34.98 1.03
C ALA A 521 13.54 -34.82 -0.48
N GLY A 522 13.23 -33.65 -1.06
CA GLY A 522 13.54 -33.32 -2.45
C GLY A 522 15.03 -33.07 -2.73
N SER A 523 15.81 -32.64 -1.74
CA SER A 523 17.27 -32.47 -1.86
C SER A 523 18.08 -33.74 -1.54
N ARG A 524 17.39 -34.82 -1.10
CA ARG A 524 17.93 -36.17 -0.90
C ARG A 524 17.28 -37.19 -1.82
N ALA A 525 17.27 -36.93 -3.12
CA ALA A 525 17.23 -38.00 -4.12
C ALA A 525 18.63 -38.06 -4.79
N PRO A 526 19.25 -39.24 -4.91
CA PRO A 526 20.64 -39.37 -5.36
C PRO A 526 20.89 -38.88 -6.79
#